data_AF-A0AAD4TGN6-F1
#
_entry.id   AF-A0AAD4TGN6-F1
#
_cell.length_a   1.000
_cell.length_b   1.000
_cell.length_c   1.000
_cell.angle_alpha   90.00
_cell.angle_beta   90.00
_cell.angle_gamma   90.00
#
_symmetry.space_group_name_H-M   'P 1'
#
loop_
_entity.id
_entity.type
_entity.pdbx_description
1 polymer ?
#
loop_
_entity_poly.entity_id
_entity_poly.type
_entity_poly.pdbx_seq_one_letter_code
_entity_poly.pdbx_strand_id
1 'polypeptide(L)'
;MISKFIACVLMTLLLVLKPAMSVAPSCDAVITSFAPCLSYLKNSESVPSTSCCDNIRVLDQQLPEKQDRKNVCQCIKLAVHIIGTVNNTRVQDVTSNCGSTLYKFPLISPDMNCDNVQ
;
A
#
# COMPACT_ATOMS: atom_id res chain seq x y z
N MET A 1 -31.22 -30.04 23.19
CA MET A 1 -31.28 -29.20 21.97
C MET A 1 -30.57 -27.85 22.15
N ILE A 2 -30.73 -27.17 23.30
CA ILE A 2 -30.07 -25.88 23.64
C ILE A 2 -28.54 -25.91 23.56
N SER A 3 -27.89 -27.00 23.98
CA SER A 3 -26.41 -27.13 23.94
C SER A 3 -25.83 -27.12 22.51
N LYS A 4 -26.54 -27.70 21.53
CA LYS A 4 -26.11 -27.67 20.11
C LYS A 4 -26.26 -26.28 19.49
N PHE A 5 -27.25 -25.51 19.94
CA PHE A 5 -27.51 -24.16 19.48
C PHE A 5 -26.43 -23.18 19.97
N ILE A 6 -26.04 -23.30 21.25
CA ILE A 6 -24.95 -22.52 21.84
C ILE A 6 -23.61 -22.81 21.15
N ALA A 7 -23.33 -24.08 20.84
CA ALA A 7 -22.11 -24.47 20.12
C ALA A 7 -22.05 -23.86 18.71
N CYS A 8 -23.15 -23.87 17.95
CA CYS A 8 -23.21 -23.24 16.63
C CYS A 8 -23.02 -21.72 16.69
N VAL A 9 -23.66 -21.04 17.66
CA VAL A 9 -23.54 -19.58 17.81
C VAL A 9 -22.14 -19.16 18.26
N LEU A 10 -21.49 -19.93 19.13
CA LEU A 10 -20.11 -19.67 19.53
C LEU A 10 -19.13 -19.92 18.38
N MET A 11 -19.38 -20.93 17.56
CA MET A 11 -18.53 -21.26 16.40
C MET A 11 -18.65 -20.21 15.29
N THR A 12 -19.85 -19.67 15.05
CA THR A 12 -20.03 -18.56 14.10
C THR A 12 -19.46 -17.26 14.62
N LEU A 13 -19.54 -16.97 15.93
CA LEU A 13 -18.97 -15.76 16.52
C LEU A 13 -17.44 -15.72 16.39
N LEU A 14 -16.76 -16.86 16.56
CA LEU A 14 -15.30 -16.98 16.38
C LEU A 14 -14.84 -16.76 14.93
N LEU A 15 -15.69 -17.02 13.93
CA LEU A 15 -15.40 -16.77 12.52
C LEU A 15 -15.49 -15.28 12.12
N VAL A 16 -16.12 -14.44 12.95
CA VAL A 16 -16.21 -12.98 12.71
C VAL A 16 -15.01 -12.23 13.31
N LEU A 17 -14.33 -12.79 14.31
CA LEU A 17 -13.07 -12.28 14.81
C LEU A 17 -11.93 -12.68 13.87
N LYS A 18 -11.81 -12.02 12.73
CA LYS A 18 -10.52 -11.94 12.05
C LYS A 18 -9.53 -11.33 13.05
N PRO A 19 -8.37 -11.94 13.33
CA PRO A 19 -7.31 -11.22 14.01
C PRO A 19 -6.88 -10.10 13.06
N ALA A 20 -7.37 -8.88 13.31
CA ALA A 20 -6.84 -7.67 12.69
C ALA A 20 -5.49 -7.37 13.36
N MET A 21 -4.51 -8.25 13.10
CA MET A 21 -3.10 -7.97 13.34
C MET A 21 -2.45 -7.63 12.01
N SER A 22 -3.11 -6.84 11.15
CA SER A 22 -2.40 -6.07 10.15
C SER A 22 -1.84 -4.85 10.87
N VAL A 23 -0.59 -4.95 11.33
CA VAL A 23 0.16 -3.76 11.71
C VAL A 23 0.43 -3.04 10.40
N ALA A 24 -0.28 -1.92 10.17
CA ALA A 24 -0.02 -1.07 9.03
C ALA A 24 1.50 -0.77 8.94
N PRO A 25 2.08 -0.75 7.73
CA PRO A 25 3.50 -0.48 7.59
C PRO A 25 3.86 0.88 8.20
N SER A 26 4.99 0.94 8.91
CA SER A 26 5.54 2.19 9.42
C SER A 26 5.95 3.10 8.24
N CYS A 27 5.89 4.42 8.42
CA CYS A 27 6.26 5.34 7.35
C CYS A 27 7.72 5.15 6.89
N ASP A 28 8.62 4.78 7.79
CA ASP A 28 10.01 4.42 7.44
C ASP A 28 10.07 3.22 6.48
N ALA A 29 9.30 2.16 6.76
CA ALA A 29 9.22 0.98 5.90
C ALA A 29 8.61 1.33 4.54
N VAL A 30 7.58 2.18 4.50
CA VAL A 30 6.98 2.69 3.26
C VAL A 30 8.04 3.42 2.43
N ILE A 31 8.72 4.41 3.02
CA ILE A 31 9.73 5.22 2.33
C ILE A 31 10.87 4.34 1.79
N THR A 32 11.36 3.42 2.61
CA THR A 32 12.41 2.47 2.24
C THR A 32 11.99 1.56 1.09
N SER A 33 10.71 1.17 1.02
CA SER A 33 10.18 0.37 -0.08
C SER A 33 10.19 1.12 -1.41
N PHE A 34 9.96 2.44 -1.40
CA PHE A 34 9.97 3.29 -2.60
C PHE A 34 11.36 3.79 -3.01
N ALA A 35 12.35 3.76 -2.12
CA ALA A 35 13.71 4.23 -2.39
C ALA A 35 14.32 3.67 -3.71
N PRO A 36 14.29 2.36 -4.01
CA PRO A 36 14.81 1.82 -5.27
C PRO A 36 14.01 2.24 -6.52
N CYS A 37 12.81 2.79 -6.35
CA CYS A 37 11.97 3.27 -7.44
C CYS A 37 12.29 4.70 -7.86
N LEU A 38 13.02 5.48 -7.05
CA LEU A 38 13.18 6.92 -7.26
C LEU A 38 13.80 7.27 -8.61
N SER A 39 14.80 6.52 -9.09
CA SER A 39 15.44 6.73 -10.39
C SER A 39 14.43 6.60 -11.54
N TYR A 40 13.58 5.57 -11.51
CA TYR A 40 12.50 5.41 -12.46
C TYR A 40 11.46 6.54 -12.32
N LEU A 41 10.95 6.77 -11.10
CA LEU A 41 9.92 7.77 -10.81
C LEU A 41 10.34 9.21 -11.18
N LYS A 42 11.64 9.50 -11.22
CA LYS A 42 12.21 10.80 -11.60
C LYS A 42 12.67 10.90 -13.05
N ASN A 43 12.36 9.92 -13.91
CA ASN A 43 12.80 9.84 -15.31
C ASN A 43 14.30 9.60 -15.53
N SER A 44 15.06 9.21 -14.52
CA SER A 44 16.48 8.90 -14.69
C SER A 44 16.71 7.53 -15.34
N GLU A 45 15.82 6.57 -15.11
CA GLU A 45 15.84 5.23 -15.73
C GLU A 45 14.54 4.97 -16.48
N SER A 46 14.58 4.22 -17.58
CA SER A 46 13.40 3.94 -18.42
C SER A 46 12.46 2.88 -17.83
N VAL A 47 13.00 1.95 -17.04
CA VAL A 47 12.25 0.83 -16.45
C VAL A 47 12.48 0.79 -14.93
N PRO A 48 11.50 0.34 -14.13
CA PRO A 48 11.74 0.07 -12.71
C PRO A 48 12.77 -1.04 -12.54
N SER A 49 13.62 -0.91 -11.52
CA SER A 49 14.52 -1.98 -11.12
C SER A 49 13.74 -3.18 -10.56
N THR A 50 14.33 -4.38 -10.59
CA THR A 50 13.73 -5.58 -9.98
C THR A 50 13.46 -5.35 -8.49
N SER A 51 14.38 -4.71 -7.78
CA SER A 51 14.22 -4.37 -6.36
C SER A 51 13.08 -3.37 -6.11
N CYS A 52 12.85 -2.41 -7.01
CA CYS A 52 11.66 -1.57 -6.95
C CYS A 52 10.39 -2.40 -7.02
N CYS A 53 10.25 -3.24 -8.04
CA CYS A 53 9.03 -4.03 -8.22
C CYS A 53 8.78 -5.03 -7.08
N ASP A 54 9.82 -5.68 -6.57
CA ASP A 54 9.71 -6.62 -5.46
C ASP A 54 9.26 -5.93 -4.17
N ASN A 55 9.84 -4.77 -3.84
CA ASN A 55 9.46 -4.01 -2.65
C ASN A 55 8.03 -3.47 -2.75
N ILE A 56 7.63 -2.95 -3.92
CA ILE A 56 6.25 -2.48 -4.13
C ILE A 56 5.26 -3.64 -4.01
N ARG A 57 5.59 -4.83 -4.51
CA ARG A 57 4.75 -6.02 -4.35
C ARG A 57 4.60 -6.46 -2.90
N VAL A 58 5.68 -6.41 -2.11
CA VAL A 58 5.61 -6.70 -0.67
C VAL A 58 4.75 -5.66 0.05
N LEU A 59 4.92 -4.38 -0.28
CA LEU A 59 4.10 -3.31 0.29
C LEU A 59 2.61 -3.50 -0.07
N ASP A 60 2.31 -3.84 -1.32
CA ASP A 60 0.94 -4.07 -1.82
C ASP A 60 0.19 -5.16 -1.05
N GLN A 61 0.89 -6.24 -0.67
CA GLN A 61 0.34 -7.31 0.16
C GLN A 61 -0.10 -6.83 1.56
N GLN A 62 0.39 -5.67 2.00
CA GLN A 62 0.03 -5.03 3.27
C GLN A 62 -1.10 -4.00 3.13
N LEU A 63 -1.68 -3.85 1.93
CA LEU A 63 -2.74 -2.88 1.65
C LEU A 63 -4.14 -3.49 1.39
N PRO A 64 -4.57 -4.60 2.03
CA PRO A 64 -5.90 -5.17 1.79
C PRO A 64 -7.02 -4.26 2.31
N GLU A 65 -6.78 -3.52 3.39
CA GLU A 65 -7.77 -2.67 4.03
C GLU A 65 -7.61 -1.20 3.61
N LYS A 66 -8.74 -0.48 3.54
CA LYS A 66 -8.76 0.96 3.22
C LYS A 66 -7.93 1.78 4.20
N GLN A 67 -7.89 1.37 5.46
CA GLN A 67 -7.12 2.06 6.48
C GLN A 67 -5.61 1.95 6.24
N ASP A 68 -5.12 0.80 5.78
CA ASP A 68 -3.71 0.60 5.46
C ASP A 68 -3.29 1.48 4.27
N ARG A 69 -4.14 1.54 3.24
CA ARG A 69 -3.95 2.42 2.07
C ARG A 69 -3.91 3.89 2.46
N LYS A 70 -4.77 4.30 3.40
CA LYS A 70 -4.78 5.67 3.94
C LYS A 70 -3.49 5.98 4.70
N ASN A 71 -3.01 5.05 5.53
CA ASN A 71 -1.77 5.23 6.28
C ASN A 71 -0.57 5.36 5.33
N VAL A 72 -0.45 4.48 4.34
CA VAL A 72 0.62 4.57 3.32
C VAL A 72 0.54 5.86 2.51
N CYS A 73 -0.66 6.27 2.11
CA CYS A 73 -0.86 7.56 1.45
C CYS A 73 -0.34 8.72 2.31
N GLN A 74 -0.65 8.74 3.61
CA GLN A 74 -0.16 9.78 4.53
C GLN A 74 1.37 9.77 4.65
N CYS A 75 1.99 8.58 4.71
CA CYS A 75 3.44 8.46 4.73
C CYS A 75 4.07 9.00 3.43
N ILE A 76 3.52 8.68 2.26
CA ILE A 76 4.01 9.18 0.98
C ILE A 76 3.87 10.70 0.91
N LYS A 77 2.73 11.26 1.35
CA LYS A 77 2.50 12.71 1.40
C LYS A 77 3.60 13.43 2.18
N LEU A 78 3.97 12.91 3.36
CA LEU A 78 5.07 13.45 4.16
C LEU A 78 6.42 13.29 3.44
N ALA A 79 6.67 12.13 2.83
CA ALA A 79 7.92 11.84 2.15
C ALA A 79 8.18 12.79 0.97
N VAL A 80 7.15 13.19 0.22
CA VAL A 80 7.27 14.09 -0.94
C VAL A 80 7.95 15.41 -0.59
N HIS A 81 7.75 15.93 0.62
CA HIS A 81 8.43 17.14 1.08
C HIS A 81 9.95 16.97 1.22
N ILE A 82 10.42 15.72 1.39
CA ILE A 82 11.83 15.37 1.57
C ILE A 82 12.45 14.93 0.24
N ILE A 83 11.77 14.04 -0.49
CA ILE A 83 12.29 13.45 -1.74
C ILE A 83 12.11 14.36 -2.95
N GLY A 84 11.25 15.37 -2.86
CA GLY A 84 10.87 16.24 -3.95
C GLY A 84 9.86 15.61 -4.92
N THR A 85 9.58 16.31 -6.01
CA THR A 85 8.56 15.92 -6.98
C THR A 85 8.97 14.66 -7.77
N VAL A 86 8.00 13.78 -8.01
CA VAL A 86 8.12 12.62 -8.91
C VAL A 86 7.25 12.82 -10.16
N ASN A 87 7.52 12.06 -11.21
CA ASN A 87 6.69 12.07 -12.41
C ASN A 87 5.46 11.18 -12.22
N ASN A 88 4.29 11.80 -12.15
CA ASN A 88 3.04 11.09 -11.89
C ASN A 88 2.59 10.16 -13.02
N THR A 89 3.00 10.39 -14.27
CA THR A 89 2.78 9.41 -15.35
C THR A 89 3.51 8.12 -15.01
N ARG A 90 4.78 8.21 -14.61
CA ARG A 90 5.55 7.04 -14.19
C ARG A 90 5.03 6.36 -12.96
N VAL A 91 4.56 7.11 -11.96
CA VAL A 91 3.87 6.52 -10.79
C VAL A 91 2.71 5.63 -11.24
N GLN A 92 1.88 6.12 -12.17
CA GLN A 92 0.74 5.35 -12.67
C GLN A 92 1.16 4.14 -13.51
N ASP A 93 2.32 4.21 -14.15
CA ASP A 93 2.87 3.13 -14.96
C ASP A 93 3.60 2.06 -14.13
N VAL A 94 3.84 2.28 -12.83
CA VAL A 94 4.48 1.29 -11.95
C VAL A 94 3.70 -0.03 -11.97
N THR A 95 2.38 0.01 -11.87
CA THR A 95 1.54 -1.20 -11.91
C THR A 95 1.77 -1.97 -13.21
N SER A 96 1.71 -1.30 -14.38
CA SER A 96 1.93 -1.97 -15.66
C SER A 96 3.35 -2.51 -15.83
N ASN A 97 4.35 -1.83 -15.27
CA ASN A 97 5.77 -2.22 -15.39
C ASN A 97 6.23 -3.25 -14.33
N CYS A 98 5.57 -3.32 -13.19
CA CYS A 98 5.88 -4.26 -12.10
C CYS A 98 4.88 -5.42 -11.95
N GLY A 99 3.78 -5.39 -12.70
CA GLY A 99 2.74 -6.43 -12.74
C GLY A 99 1.33 -5.88 -12.51
N SER A 100 0.38 -6.27 -13.36
CA SER A 100 -0.98 -5.69 -13.43
C SER A 100 -1.89 -5.89 -12.20
N THR A 101 -1.40 -6.51 -11.12
CA THR A 101 -2.18 -6.83 -9.92
C THR A 101 -1.92 -5.90 -8.75
N LEU A 102 -1.03 -4.91 -8.89
CA LEU A 102 -0.68 -3.99 -7.79
C LEU A 102 -1.70 -2.87 -7.64
N TYR A 103 -1.94 -2.45 -6.40
CA TYR A 103 -2.70 -1.26 -6.06
C TYR A 103 -2.17 -0.05 -6.83
N LYS A 104 -3.09 0.66 -7.50
CA LYS A 104 -2.76 1.88 -8.22
C LYS A 104 -2.71 3.04 -7.24
N PHE A 105 -1.50 3.49 -6.93
CA PHE A 105 -1.31 4.67 -6.10
C PHE A 105 -1.93 5.92 -6.75
N PRO A 106 -2.52 6.83 -5.94
CA PRO A 106 -3.01 8.11 -6.44
C PRO A 106 -1.86 8.99 -6.94
N LEU A 107 -2.20 10.11 -7.56
CA LEU A 107 -1.22 11.13 -7.92
C LEU A 107 -0.47 11.61 -6.68
N ILE A 108 0.86 11.56 -6.76
CA ILE A 108 1.76 11.99 -5.71
C ILE A 108 1.93 13.51 -5.80
N SER A 109 1.59 14.19 -4.71
CA SER A 109 1.68 15.64 -4.56
C SER A 109 1.78 15.98 -3.07
N PRO A 110 2.46 17.08 -2.69
CA PRO A 110 2.43 17.61 -1.32
C PRO A 110 1.01 17.80 -0.78
N ASP A 111 0.04 18.05 -1.66
CA ASP A 111 -1.35 18.37 -1.30
C ASP A 111 -2.32 17.21 -1.55
N MET A 112 -1.82 15.99 -1.83
CA MET A 112 -2.68 14.83 -2.12
C MET A 112 -3.66 14.53 -0.97
N ASN A 113 -4.89 14.17 -1.32
CA ASN A 113 -5.95 13.85 -0.37
C ASN A 113 -6.01 12.34 -0.10
N CYS A 114 -5.66 11.94 1.13
CA CYS A 114 -5.63 10.55 1.55
C CYS A 114 -6.95 10.01 2.10
N ASP A 115 -7.99 10.83 2.22
CA ASP A 115 -9.30 10.37 2.72
C ASP A 115 -10.12 9.61 1.67
N ASN A 116 -9.82 9.86 0.39
CA ASN A 116 -10.51 9.28 -0.76
C ASN A 116 -9.81 8.07 -1.38
N VAL A 117 -8.72 7.58 -0.77
CA VAL A 117 -8.11 6.32 -1.20
C VAL A 117 -9.13 5.19 -1.06
N GLN A 118 -9.40 4.49 -2.15
CA GLN A 118 -10.34 3.36 -2.17
C GLN A 118 -9.71 2.15 -1.55
#